data_AF-A0A833WRH1-F1
#
_entry.id   AF-A0A833WRH1-F1
#
_cell.length_a   1.000
_cell.length_b   1.000
_cell.length_c   1.000
_cell.angle_alpha   90.00
_cell.angle_beta   90.00
_cell.angle_gamma   90.00
#
_symmetry.space_group_name_H-M   'P 1'
#
loop_
_entity.id
_entity.type
_entity.pdbx_description
1 polymer ?
#
loop_
_entity_poly.entity_id
_entity_poly.type
_entity_poly.pdbx_seq_one_letter_code
_entity_poly.pdbx_strand_id
1 'polypeptide(L)'
;MPKFYRHVDGSTPMPSVTADPTSHNLWKQHDQLVMSLLLSSLTEKALSITIGLTTSRDVWNSLETAFSHKSKVRELQIKDELHLMKRGSCSVSEYSRVFKAHCDQLSAMGRLVDDTDKVH
;
A
#
# COMPACT_ATOMS: atom_id res chain seq x y z
N MET A 1 5.95 -24.57 1.03
CA MET A 1 5.29 -23.41 0.39
C MET A 1 4.18 -22.91 1.31
N PRO A 2 4.13 -21.62 1.71
CA PRO A 2 3.32 -21.17 2.85
C PRO A 2 1.82 -21.21 2.54
N LYS A 3 1.03 -21.86 3.40
CA LYS A 3 -0.42 -22.10 3.28
C LYS A 3 -1.30 -20.83 3.38
N PHE A 4 -0.71 -19.65 3.58
CA PHE A 4 -1.44 -18.40 3.86
C PHE A 4 -1.94 -17.67 2.62
N TYR A 5 -1.38 -17.94 1.44
CA TYR A 5 -1.70 -17.21 0.20
C TYR A 5 -3.16 -17.36 -0.24
N ARG A 6 -3.78 -18.52 0.01
CA ARG A 6 -5.14 -18.84 -0.46
C ARG A 6 -6.24 -18.04 0.23
N HIS A 7 -5.99 -17.56 1.45
CA HIS A 7 -6.96 -16.73 2.19
C HIS A 7 -6.90 -15.27 1.72
N VAL A 8 -5.75 -14.83 1.21
CA VAL A 8 -5.56 -13.47 0.70
C VAL A 8 -6.12 -13.32 -0.72
N ASP A 9 -6.04 -14.33 -1.59
CA ASP A 9 -6.55 -14.23 -2.97
C ASP A 9 -8.08 -14.43 -3.10
N GLY A 10 -8.74 -15.09 -2.13
CA GLY A 10 -10.17 -15.41 -2.17
C GLY A 10 -10.53 -16.79 -2.69
N SER A 11 -9.53 -17.59 -3.06
CA SER A 11 -9.69 -18.99 -3.48
C SER A 11 -10.33 -19.91 -2.42
N THR A 12 -10.48 -19.48 -1.17
CA THR A 12 -11.27 -20.17 -0.13
C THR A 12 -12.36 -19.23 0.39
N PRO A 13 -13.54 -19.16 -0.27
CA PRO A 13 -14.68 -18.41 0.26
C PRO A 13 -15.10 -18.99 1.61
N MET A 14 -15.63 -18.14 2.48
CA MET A 14 -16.10 -18.56 3.81
C MET A 14 -17.07 -19.75 3.67
N PRO A 15 -16.78 -20.92 4.27
CA PRO A 15 -17.68 -22.07 4.22
C PRO A 15 -19.02 -21.74 4.88
N SER A 16 -20.14 -22.23 4.33
CA SER A 16 -21.44 -22.01 4.96
C SER A 16 -21.53 -22.75 6.30
N VAL A 17 -21.81 -22.01 7.38
CA VAL A 17 -21.95 -22.53 8.76
C VAL A 17 -22.94 -23.70 8.85
N THR A 18 -24.00 -23.67 8.06
CA THR A 18 -25.07 -24.69 8.03
C THR A 18 -24.70 -25.96 7.28
N ALA A 19 -23.68 -25.94 6.41
CA ALA A 19 -23.27 -27.08 5.59
C ALA A 19 -22.07 -27.82 6.19
N ASP A 20 -21.10 -27.09 6.75
CA ASP A 20 -19.93 -27.68 7.41
C ASP A 20 -19.41 -26.77 8.55
N PRO A 21 -19.92 -26.96 9.79
CA PRO A 21 -19.53 -26.16 10.95
C PRO A 21 -18.05 -26.32 11.33
N THR A 22 -17.45 -27.47 11.04
CA THR A 22 -16.06 -27.79 11.43
C THR A 22 -15.09 -27.02 10.54
N SER A 23 -15.29 -27.08 9.22
CA SER A 23 -14.48 -26.33 8.26
C SER A 23 -14.67 -24.82 8.40
N HIS A 24 -15.88 -24.35 8.75
CA HIS A 24 -16.11 -22.93 9.04
C HIS A 24 -15.29 -22.43 10.24
N ASN A 25 -15.24 -23.20 11.34
CA ASN A 25 -14.44 -22.82 12.51
C ASN A 25 -12.93 -22.82 12.22
N LEU A 26 -12.44 -23.79 11.45
CA LEU A 26 -11.03 -23.82 11.02
C LEU A 26 -10.68 -22.64 10.12
N TRP A 27 -11.55 -22.31 9.16
CA TRP A 27 -11.38 -21.13 8.31
C TRP A 27 -11.35 -19.85 9.15
N LYS A 28 -12.25 -19.71 10.11
CA LYS A 28 -12.30 -18.55 11.01
C LYS A 28 -11.04 -18.44 11.86
N GLN A 29 -10.53 -19.55 12.39
CA GLN A 29 -9.25 -19.54 13.13
C GLN A 29 -8.09 -19.07 12.25
N HIS A 30 -8.01 -19.54 11.00
CA HIS A 30 -7.00 -19.10 10.06
C HIS A 30 -7.13 -17.62 9.69
N ASP A 31 -8.35 -17.15 9.42
CA ASP A 31 -8.62 -15.74 9.12
C ASP A 31 -8.22 -14.82 10.29
N GLN A 32 -8.52 -15.22 11.53
CA GLN A 32 -8.11 -14.47 12.72
C GLN A 32 -6.60 -14.43 12.91
N LEU A 33 -5.88 -15.51 12.61
CA LEU A 33 -4.40 -15.51 12.64
C LEU A 33 -3.83 -14.52 11.62
N VAL A 34 -4.36 -14.53 10.39
CA VAL A 34 -3.93 -13.59 9.34
C VAL A 34 -4.28 -12.15 9.75
N MET A 35 -5.46 -11.90 10.30
CA MET A 35 -5.81 -10.58 10.83
C MET A 35 -4.86 -10.12 11.93
N SER A 36 -4.54 -10.97 12.91
CA SER A 36 -3.63 -10.60 13.99
C SER A 36 -2.24 -10.23 13.46
N LEU A 37 -1.73 -10.99 12.48
CA LEU A 37 -0.47 -10.71 11.81
C LEU A 37 -0.54 -9.38 11.05
N LEU A 38 -1.59 -9.15 10.26
CA LEU A 38 -1.79 -7.90 9.53
C LEU A 38 -1.79 -6.73 10.51
N LEU A 39 -2.69 -6.73 11.50
CA LEU A 39 -2.80 -5.65 12.48
C LEU A 39 -1.49 -5.41 13.25
N SER A 40 -0.73 -6.45 13.58
CA SER A 40 0.58 -6.32 14.27
C SER A 40 1.65 -5.60 13.44
N SER A 41 1.54 -5.64 12.12
CA SER A 41 2.49 -4.98 11.20
C SER A 41 2.13 -3.52 10.88
N LEU A 42 0.94 -3.08 11.28
CA LEU A 42 0.41 -1.78 10.90
C LEU A 42 0.83 -0.68 11.89
N THR A 43 1.08 0.50 11.35
CA THR A 43 1.18 1.73 12.13
C THR A 43 -0.21 2.16 12.63
N GLU A 44 -0.28 2.97 13.68
CA GLU A 44 -1.54 3.48 14.24
C GLU A 44 -2.45 4.15 13.18
N LYS A 45 -1.85 4.89 12.25
CA LYS A 45 -2.55 5.52 11.12
C LYS A 45 -3.09 4.51 10.10
N ALA A 46 -2.48 3.34 10.00
CA ALA A 46 -2.95 2.28 9.12
C ALA A 46 -3.98 1.39 9.81
N LEU A 47 -3.89 1.23 11.14
CA LEU A 47 -4.91 0.57 11.97
C LEU A 47 -6.25 1.30 11.92
N SER A 48 -6.28 2.63 11.84
CA SER A 48 -7.55 3.37 11.73
C SER A 48 -8.35 3.03 10.46
N ILE A 49 -7.69 2.54 9.40
CA ILE A 49 -8.33 2.12 8.15
C ILE A 49 -9.02 0.76 8.32
N THR A 50 -8.62 -0.03 9.31
CA THR A 50 -9.13 -1.40 9.52
C THR A 50 -10.32 -1.46 10.47
N ILE A 51 -10.71 -0.33 11.06
CA ILE A 51 -11.81 -0.26 12.03
C ILE A 51 -13.13 -0.69 11.36
N GLY A 52 -13.81 -1.65 11.98
CA GLY A 52 -15.11 -2.17 11.52
C GLY A 52 -15.02 -3.29 10.48
N LEU A 53 -13.82 -3.69 10.06
CA LEU A 53 -13.62 -4.80 9.13
C LEU A 53 -13.48 -6.12 9.90
N THR A 54 -14.20 -7.15 9.46
CA THR A 54 -14.34 -8.42 10.21
C THR A 54 -13.55 -9.57 9.62
N THR A 55 -13.01 -9.43 8.40
CA THR A 55 -12.23 -10.47 7.72
C THR A 55 -10.86 -9.94 7.32
N SER A 56 -9.87 -10.83 7.29
CA SER A 56 -8.52 -10.48 6.82
C SER A 56 -8.50 -10.00 5.37
N ARG A 57 -9.44 -10.50 4.55
CA ARG A 57 -9.62 -10.08 3.16
C ARG A 57 -10.04 -8.62 3.05
N ASP A 58 -11.04 -8.22 3.83
CA ASP A 58 -11.55 -6.84 3.80
C ASP A 58 -10.48 -5.86 4.28
N VAL A 59 -9.77 -6.24 5.34
CA VAL A 59 -8.62 -5.49 5.87
C VAL A 59 -7.55 -5.34 4.79
N TRP A 60 -7.15 -6.43 4.14
CA TRP A 60 -6.14 -6.40 3.08
C TRP A 60 -6.55 -5.50 1.92
N ASN A 61 -7.76 -5.67 1.38
CA ASN A 61 -8.26 -4.89 0.25
C ASN A 61 -8.33 -3.38 0.59
N SER A 62 -8.76 -3.04 1.81
CA SER A 62 -8.86 -1.65 2.26
C SER A 62 -7.48 -0.99 2.40
N LEU A 63 -6.52 -1.73 2.97
CA LEU A 63 -5.13 -1.28 3.06
C LEU A 63 -4.53 -1.10 1.66
N GLU A 64 -4.66 -2.10 0.80
CA GLU A 64 -4.16 -2.05 -0.58
C GLU A 64 -4.71 -0.83 -1.33
N THR A 65 -6.01 -0.58 -1.23
CA THR A 65 -6.65 0.59 -1.85
C THR A 65 -6.11 1.90 -1.28
N ALA A 66 -6.05 2.02 0.05
CA ALA A 66 -5.63 3.25 0.72
C ALA A 66 -4.14 3.58 0.47
N PHE A 67 -3.27 2.58 0.52
CA PHE A 67 -1.85 2.74 0.24
C PHE A 67 -1.57 2.97 -1.25
N SER A 68 -2.32 2.33 -2.14
CA SER A 68 -2.25 2.59 -3.58
C SER A 68 -2.63 4.04 -3.91
N HIS A 69 -3.72 4.54 -3.33
CA HIS A 69 -4.14 5.93 -3.52
C HIS A 69 -3.12 6.92 -2.95
N LYS A 70 -2.64 6.71 -1.72
CA LYS A 70 -1.58 7.55 -1.12
C LYS A 70 -0.31 7.55 -1.94
N SER A 71 0.09 6.40 -2.49
CA SER A 71 1.25 6.30 -3.37
C SER A 71 1.08 7.14 -4.63
N LYS A 72 -0.07 7.05 -5.31
CA LYS A 72 -0.38 7.87 -6.49
C LYS A 72 -0.42 9.37 -6.21
N VAL A 73 -1.06 9.78 -5.11
CA VAL A 73 -1.10 11.19 -4.70
C VAL A 73 0.31 11.71 -4.42
N ARG A 74 1.13 10.93 -3.71
CA ARG A 74 2.52 11.30 -3.44
C ARG A 74 3.34 11.40 -4.72
N GLU A 75 3.13 10.51 -5.69
CA GLU A 75 3.79 10.57 -7.00
C GLU A 75 3.46 11.88 -7.72
N LEU A 76 2.18 12.27 -7.77
CA LEU A 76 1.75 13.53 -8.39
C LEU A 76 2.32 14.76 -7.66
N GLN A 77 2.31 14.75 -6.32
CA GLN A 77 2.89 15.83 -5.53
C GLN A 77 4.37 16.04 -5.83
N ILE A 78 5.16 14.96 -5.92
CA ILE A 78 6.58 15.06 -6.24
C ILE A 78 6.79 15.60 -7.67
N LYS A 79 5.95 15.19 -8.64
CA LYS A 79 6.00 15.73 -10.01
C LYS A 79 5.65 17.22 -10.05
N ASP A 80 4.60 17.63 -9.34
CA ASP A 80 4.22 19.05 -9.22
C ASP A 80 5.33 19.87 -8.55
N GLU A 81 5.93 19.37 -7.47
CA GLU A 81 7.07 20.01 -6.80
C GLU A 81 8.26 20.18 -7.75
N LEU A 82 8.56 19.18 -8.59
CA LEU A 82 9.60 19.27 -9.63
C LEU A 82 9.26 20.29 -10.72
N HIS A 83 8.02 20.34 -11.21
CA HIS A 83 7.59 21.31 -12.22
C HIS A 83 7.59 22.75 -11.68
N LEU A 84 7.16 22.94 -10.43
CA LEU A 84 7.18 24.25 -9.76
C LEU A 84 8.56 24.66 -9.26
N MET A 85 9.54 23.75 -9.29
CA MET A 85 10.92 24.00 -8.87
C MET A 85 11.60 25.02 -9.81
N LYS A 86 11.32 26.29 -9.61
CA LYS A 86 12.05 27.39 -10.26
C LYS A 86 13.34 27.64 -9.51
N ARG A 87 14.47 27.69 -10.22
CA ARG A 87 15.82 27.92 -9.68
C ARG A 87 15.89 29.05 -8.64
N GLY A 88 15.05 30.07 -8.76
CA GLY A 88 14.74 31.03 -7.70
C GLY A 88 15.97 31.59 -6.97
N SER A 89 15.83 31.82 -5.67
CA SER A 89 16.90 32.26 -4.75
C SER A 89 17.70 31.11 -4.11
N CYS A 90 17.50 29.87 -4.57
CA CYS A 90 18.20 28.70 -4.03
C CYS A 90 19.59 28.58 -4.63
N SER A 91 20.57 28.20 -3.82
CA SER A 91 21.91 27.88 -4.34
C SER A 91 21.82 26.67 -5.28
N VAL A 92 22.71 26.60 -6.27
CA VAL A 92 22.77 25.48 -7.23
C VAL A 92 22.92 24.13 -6.51
N SER A 93 23.62 24.11 -5.38
CA SER A 93 23.81 22.92 -4.55
C SER A 93 22.53 22.49 -3.85
N GLU A 94 21.79 23.45 -3.28
CA GLU A 94 20.50 23.19 -2.61
C GLU A 94 19.47 22.63 -3.60
N TYR A 95 19.39 23.25 -4.78
CA TYR A 95 18.53 22.82 -5.88
C TYR A 95 18.88 21.39 -6.33
N SER A 96 20.16 21.12 -6.60
CA SER A 96 20.61 19.80 -7.07
C SER A 96 20.35 18.69 -6.04
N ARG A 97 20.50 19.01 -4.74
CA ARG A 97 20.22 18.07 -3.65
C ARG A 97 18.74 17.71 -3.56
N VAL A 98 17.86 18.70 -3.60
CA VAL A 98 16.40 18.49 -3.51
C VAL A 98 15.87 17.78 -4.76
N PHE A 99 16.32 18.19 -5.94
CA PHE A 99 16.01 17.51 -7.21
C PHE A 99 16.40 16.03 -7.16
N LYS A 100 17.64 15.74 -6.74
CA LYS A 100 18.12 14.37 -6.59
C LYS A 100 17.28 13.58 -5.59
N ALA A 101 16.90 14.17 -4.46
CA ALA A 101 16.06 13.51 -3.47
C ALA A 101 14.67 13.14 -4.03
N HIS A 102 14.06 14.01 -4.85
CA HIS A 102 12.80 13.71 -5.53
C HIS A 102 12.95 12.61 -6.58
N CYS A 103 14.02 12.63 -7.38
CA CYS A 103 14.32 11.56 -8.34
C CYS A 103 14.56 10.21 -7.65
N ASP A 104 15.30 10.20 -6.54
CA ASP A 104 15.57 9.00 -5.74
C ASP A 104 14.27 8.48 -5.11
N GLN A 105 13.35 9.36 -4.66
CA GLN A 105 12.03 8.98 -4.15
C GLN A 105 11.14 8.35 -5.23
N LEU A 106 11.07 8.94 -6.43
CA LEU A 106 10.33 8.37 -7.56
C LEU A 106 10.88 6.98 -7.94
N SER A 107 12.21 6.86 -7.99
CA SER A 107 12.89 5.59 -8.27
C SER A 107 12.56 4.52 -7.22
N ALA A 108 12.54 4.88 -5.94
CA ALA A 108 12.20 3.96 -4.84
C ALA A 108 10.74 3.51 -4.86
N MET A 109 9.83 4.28 -5.49
CA MET A 109 8.43 3.89 -5.68
C MET A 109 8.23 2.85 -6.80
N GLY A 110 9.31 2.34 -7.41
CA GLY A 110 9.25 1.37 -8.50
C GLY A 110 8.77 1.97 -9.83
N ARG A 111 8.57 3.29 -9.86
CA ARG A 111 8.32 4.08 -11.06
C ARG A 111 9.69 4.57 -11.52
N LEU A 112 10.31 3.86 -12.46
CA LEU A 112 11.30 4.49 -13.34
C LEU A 112 10.68 5.80 -13.80
N VAL A 113 11.36 6.93 -13.57
CA VAL A 113 11.01 8.21 -14.18
C VAL A 113 10.81 7.89 -15.66
N ASP A 114 9.56 7.93 -16.13
CA ASP A 114 9.28 7.66 -17.53
C ASP A 114 9.97 8.75 -18.34
N ASP A 115 10.75 8.34 -19.34
CA ASP A 115 11.59 9.22 -20.16
C ASP A 115 10.78 10.25 -20.96
N THR A 116 9.45 10.22 -20.84
CA THR A 116 8.48 11.11 -21.50
C THR A 116 8.48 12.54 -20.99
N ASP A 117 9.09 12.84 -19.83
CA ASP A 117 9.18 14.23 -19.34
C ASP A 117 10.53 14.90 -19.67
N LYS A 118 11.34 14.29 -20.55
CA LYS A 118 12.57 14.89 -21.11
C LYS A 118 12.32 15.73 -22.38
N VAL A 119 11.08 16.12 -22.68
CA VAL A 119 10.76 16.81 -23.95
C VAL A 119 10.06 18.15 -23.74
N HIS A 120 10.81 19.17 -23.31
CA HIS A 120 11.10 20.39 -24.10
C HIS A 120 12.06 21.34 -23.36
#